data_AF-A0A0B2V7Z8-F1
#
_entry.id   AF-A0A0B2V7Z8-F1
#
_cell.length_a   1.000
_cell.length_b   1.000
_cell.length_c   1.000
_cell.angle_alpha   90.00
_cell.angle_beta   90.00
_cell.angle_gamma   90.00
#
_symmetry.space_group_name_H-M   'P 1'
#
loop_
_entity.id
_entity.type
_entity.pdbx_description
1 polymer ?
#
loop_
_entity_poly.entity_id
_entity_poly.type
_entity_poly.pdbx_seq_one_letter_code
_entity_poly.pdbx_strand_id
1 'polypeptide(L)'
;MPGGQPAGDPSGKQPEIKPRLKNCERAIGLAERYLNVPAIISPGDMSSAELDELSCITYLSYFMKYNGPGYRATLERVRQMVPDMAVHDFEDTWKDGFLLCALVQAAGGKLDGTVDVTPSTHAQRVSNIRKALKAASRLGVSSLVSADDIADPLSDHLGVMALSAALCSFVTPQNDEQITTECLQSQQVNLDLAFSEGNEVDIDELDVVVIGPSGKAYEESEIQLQKSRTINGAVLSIIPVEVGLHKEILTNSFGYRFEFSIDRFNPFFGKVKS
;
A
#
# COMPACT_ATOMS: atom_id res chain seq x y z
N MET A 1 3.84 -48.68 -30.90
CA MET A 1 4.54 -47.72 -30.03
C MET A 1 3.56 -46.61 -29.71
N PRO A 2 2.78 -46.68 -28.62
CA PRO A 2 1.90 -45.57 -28.23
C PRO A 2 2.68 -44.58 -27.36
N GLY A 3 2.51 -43.29 -27.68
CA GLY A 3 3.18 -42.17 -27.03
C GLY A 3 2.75 -41.98 -25.58
N GLY A 4 3.73 -41.69 -24.73
CA GLY A 4 3.54 -41.40 -23.32
C GLY A 4 2.80 -40.08 -23.11
N GLN A 5 1.76 -40.13 -22.28
CA GLN A 5 1.17 -38.95 -21.63
C GLN A 5 2.21 -38.30 -20.70
N PRO A 6 2.22 -36.97 -20.55
CA PRO A 6 3.03 -36.33 -19.53
C PRO A 6 2.48 -36.72 -18.15
N ALA A 7 3.37 -37.23 -17.29
CA ALA A 7 3.07 -37.57 -15.91
C ALA A 7 2.64 -36.31 -15.15
N GLY A 8 1.41 -36.33 -14.64
CA GLY A 8 0.96 -35.37 -13.64
C GLY A 8 1.77 -35.53 -12.35
N ASP A 9 2.14 -34.40 -11.76
CA ASP A 9 2.77 -34.32 -10.45
C ASP A 9 1.98 -35.16 -9.41
N PRO A 10 2.61 -36.13 -8.71
CA PRO A 10 1.94 -36.97 -7.71
C PRO A 10 1.60 -36.24 -6.40
N SER A 11 2.00 -34.98 -6.23
CA SER A 11 1.69 -34.20 -5.04
C SER A 11 0.36 -33.48 -5.19
N GLY A 12 -0.74 -34.23 -5.10
CA GLY A 12 -2.11 -33.72 -5.04
C GLY A 12 -2.44 -32.92 -3.76
N LYS A 13 -1.59 -31.97 -3.36
CA LYS A 13 -1.91 -31.01 -2.31
C LYS A 13 -2.83 -29.96 -2.91
N GLN A 14 -4.13 -30.20 -2.81
CA GLN A 14 -5.12 -29.12 -2.88
C GLN A 14 -4.66 -28.02 -1.90
N PRO A 15 -4.56 -26.74 -2.31
CA PRO A 15 -4.20 -25.67 -1.39
C PRO A 15 -5.21 -25.71 -0.24
N GLU A 16 -4.69 -25.83 1.00
CA GLU A 16 -5.53 -26.08 2.16
C GLU A 16 -6.65 -25.02 2.24
N ILE A 17 -7.89 -25.45 2.27
CA ILE A 17 -9.08 -24.57 2.21
C ILE A 17 -9.21 -23.75 3.52
N LYS A 18 -8.60 -24.23 4.61
CA LYS A 18 -8.63 -23.62 5.95
C LYS A 18 -7.96 -22.24 6.06
N PRO A 19 -6.77 -21.98 5.47
CA PRO A 19 -6.19 -20.63 5.46
C PRO A 19 -7.03 -19.61 4.66
N ARG A 20 -7.69 -20.02 3.56
CA ARG A 20 -8.48 -19.08 2.72
C ARG A 20 -9.68 -18.51 3.48
N LEU A 21 -10.47 -19.38 4.10
CA LEU A 21 -11.65 -18.95 4.87
C LEU A 21 -11.26 -18.01 6.01
N LYS A 22 -10.26 -18.40 6.81
CA LYS A 22 -9.78 -17.57 7.93
C LYS A 22 -9.23 -16.22 7.47
N ASN A 23 -8.54 -16.18 6.33
CA ASN A 23 -8.05 -14.92 5.76
C ASN A 23 -9.22 -14.02 5.34
N CYS A 24 -10.27 -14.56 4.71
CA CYS A 24 -11.47 -13.81 4.37
C CYS A 24 -12.23 -13.34 5.62
N GLU A 25 -12.35 -14.18 6.65
CA GLU A 25 -12.97 -13.82 7.94
C GLU A 25 -12.24 -12.63 8.57
N ARG A 26 -10.90 -12.71 8.65
CA ARG A 26 -10.06 -11.62 9.16
C ARG A 26 -10.21 -10.36 8.30
N ALA A 27 -10.10 -10.47 6.97
CA ALA A 27 -10.15 -9.32 6.08
C ALA A 27 -11.50 -8.58 6.15
N ILE A 28 -12.61 -9.31 6.13
CA ILE A 28 -13.96 -8.74 6.22
C ILE A 28 -14.17 -8.09 7.59
N GLY A 29 -13.76 -8.76 8.67
CA GLY A 29 -13.85 -8.21 10.03
C GLY A 29 -13.04 -6.92 10.22
N LEU A 30 -11.82 -6.86 9.65
CA LEU A 30 -11.00 -5.65 9.68
C LEU A 30 -11.64 -4.50 8.89
N ALA A 31 -12.16 -4.78 7.70
CA ALA A 31 -12.81 -3.77 6.86
C ALA A 31 -14.07 -3.20 7.54
N GLU A 32 -14.84 -4.03 8.25
CA GLU A 32 -15.98 -3.58 9.03
C GLU A 32 -15.55 -2.72 10.23
N ARG A 33 -14.59 -3.22 11.04
CA ARG A 33 -14.15 -2.56 12.28
C ARG A 33 -13.44 -1.23 12.05
N TYR A 34 -12.59 -1.14 11.03
CA TYR A 34 -11.69 0.01 10.84
C TYR A 34 -12.02 0.88 9.64
N LEU A 35 -12.67 0.31 8.61
CA LEU A 35 -12.95 1.03 7.36
C LEU A 35 -14.42 1.39 7.18
N ASN A 36 -15.29 1.01 8.13
CA ASN A 36 -16.75 1.16 8.03
C ASN A 36 -17.31 0.56 6.73
N VAL A 37 -16.73 -0.55 6.27
CA VAL A 37 -17.21 -1.31 5.11
C VAL A 37 -18.10 -2.46 5.61
N PRO A 38 -19.41 -2.47 5.29
CA PRO A 38 -20.33 -3.47 5.83
C PRO A 38 -20.02 -4.87 5.29
N ALA A 39 -20.11 -5.88 6.16
CA ALA A 39 -19.91 -7.29 5.81
C ALA A 39 -21.09 -7.89 5.02
N ILE A 40 -21.33 -7.39 3.81
CA ILE A 40 -22.46 -7.81 2.96
C ILE A 40 -22.22 -9.11 2.18
N ILE A 41 -21.00 -9.64 2.22
CA ILE A 41 -20.61 -10.93 1.64
C ILE A 41 -20.03 -11.81 2.75
N SER A 42 -20.39 -13.09 2.79
CA SER A 42 -19.86 -13.99 3.81
C SER A 42 -18.41 -14.39 3.49
N PRO A 43 -17.58 -14.66 4.51
CA PRO A 43 -16.24 -15.20 4.30
C PRO A 43 -16.23 -16.53 3.54
N GLY A 44 -17.27 -17.35 3.71
CA GLY A 44 -17.46 -18.60 2.96
C GLY A 44 -17.63 -18.35 1.47
N ASP A 45 -18.47 -17.39 1.10
CA ASP A 45 -18.71 -17.02 -0.30
C ASP A 45 -17.47 -16.37 -0.92
N MET A 46 -16.82 -15.46 -0.19
CA MET A 46 -15.59 -14.79 -0.63
C MET A 46 -14.43 -15.77 -0.87
N SER A 47 -14.33 -16.83 -0.07
CA SER A 47 -13.27 -17.84 -0.17
C SER A 47 -13.59 -18.99 -1.12
N SER A 48 -14.82 -19.04 -1.66
CA SER A 48 -15.30 -20.09 -2.56
C SER A 48 -14.50 -20.17 -3.86
N ALA A 49 -14.43 -21.38 -4.42
CA ALA A 49 -13.93 -21.59 -5.79
C ALA A 49 -14.95 -21.13 -6.84
N GLU A 50 -16.23 -21.08 -6.47
CA GLU A 50 -17.36 -20.61 -7.28
C GLU A 50 -17.83 -19.25 -6.71
N LEU A 51 -16.93 -18.28 -6.68
CA LEU A 51 -17.21 -16.94 -6.18
C LEU A 51 -18.31 -16.28 -7.02
N ASP A 52 -19.35 -15.75 -6.37
CA ASP A 52 -20.31 -14.87 -7.03
C ASP A 52 -19.66 -13.52 -7.32
N GLU A 53 -19.28 -13.32 -8.58
CA GLU A 53 -18.63 -12.11 -9.05
C GLU A 53 -19.46 -10.86 -8.75
N LEU A 54 -20.79 -10.92 -8.86
CA LEU A 54 -21.64 -9.75 -8.63
C LEU A 54 -21.63 -9.34 -7.16
N SER A 55 -21.74 -10.29 -6.23
CA SER A 55 -21.61 -10.03 -4.80
C SER A 55 -20.22 -9.50 -4.44
N CYS A 56 -19.15 -10.06 -5.03
CA CYS A 56 -17.79 -9.60 -4.81
C CYS A 56 -17.59 -8.16 -5.30
N ILE A 57 -18.02 -7.84 -6.53
CA ILE A 57 -17.95 -6.49 -7.09
C ILE A 57 -18.77 -5.51 -6.23
N THR A 58 -19.96 -5.92 -5.79
CA THR A 58 -20.79 -5.10 -4.90
C THR A 58 -20.07 -4.80 -3.60
N TYR A 59 -19.42 -5.80 -2.98
CA TYR A 59 -18.62 -5.60 -1.78
C TYR A 59 -17.42 -4.66 -2.03
N LEU A 60 -16.67 -4.87 -3.12
CA LEU A 60 -15.54 -4.01 -3.49
C LEU A 60 -15.96 -2.57 -3.77
N SER A 61 -17.17 -2.34 -4.28
CA SER A 61 -17.69 -0.99 -4.53
C SER A 61 -17.75 -0.11 -3.26
N TYR A 62 -17.91 -0.71 -2.07
CA TYR A 62 -17.87 0.05 -0.81
C TYR A 62 -16.51 0.66 -0.51
N PHE A 63 -15.43 0.10 -1.06
CA PHE A 63 -14.09 0.68 -0.96
C PHE A 63 -13.91 1.85 -1.92
N MET A 64 -14.52 1.77 -3.10
CA MET A 64 -14.32 2.71 -4.21
C MET A 64 -15.36 3.83 -4.30
N LYS A 65 -16.46 3.75 -3.54
CA LYS A 65 -17.47 4.82 -3.49
C LYS A 65 -16.84 6.14 -3.06
N TYR A 66 -17.49 7.25 -3.42
CA TYR A 66 -17.08 8.59 -2.98
C TYR A 66 -16.85 8.62 -1.46
N ASN A 67 -15.69 9.13 -1.03
CA ASN A 67 -15.22 9.14 0.36
C ASN A 67 -15.08 7.76 1.05
N GLY A 68 -15.13 6.66 0.29
CA GLY A 68 -14.79 5.33 0.77
C GLY A 68 -13.30 5.20 1.14
N PRO A 69 -12.90 4.11 1.82
CA PRO A 69 -11.53 3.91 2.26
C PRO A 69 -10.52 3.85 1.10
N GLY A 70 -10.85 3.15 0.02
CA GLY A 70 -10.02 3.09 -1.18
C GLY A 70 -9.93 4.45 -1.87
N TYR A 71 -11.06 5.19 -1.94
CA TYR A 71 -11.08 6.55 -2.49
C TYR A 71 -10.12 7.47 -1.73
N ARG A 72 -10.21 7.49 -0.40
CA ARG A 72 -9.37 8.34 0.46
C ARG A 72 -7.90 7.95 0.38
N ALA A 73 -7.60 6.66 0.40
CA ALA A 73 -6.24 6.16 0.29
C ALA A 73 -5.59 6.54 -1.06
N THR A 74 -6.32 6.37 -2.17
CA THR A 74 -5.84 6.77 -3.50
C THR A 74 -5.64 8.28 -3.57
N LEU A 75 -6.58 9.06 -3.05
CA LEU A 75 -6.50 10.53 -3.05
C LEU A 75 -5.27 11.02 -2.27
N GLU A 76 -5.03 10.45 -1.09
CA GLU A 76 -3.84 10.76 -0.30
C GLU A 76 -2.56 10.40 -1.04
N ARG A 77 -2.54 9.25 -1.70
CA ARG A 77 -1.38 8.83 -2.48
C ARG A 77 -1.09 9.75 -3.67
N VAL A 78 -2.13 10.21 -4.35
CA VAL A 78 -2.01 11.21 -5.42
C VAL A 78 -1.43 12.52 -4.87
N ARG A 79 -1.92 13.02 -3.74
CA ARG A 79 -1.41 14.25 -3.11
C ARG A 79 0.08 14.17 -2.79
N GLN A 80 0.56 13.00 -2.38
CA GLN A 80 1.99 12.77 -2.16
C GLN A 80 2.82 12.81 -3.45
N MET A 81 2.24 12.42 -4.59
CA MET A 81 2.94 12.48 -5.89
C MET A 81 3.00 13.89 -6.47
N VAL A 82 1.97 14.70 -6.21
CA VAL A 82 1.83 16.05 -6.75
C VAL A 82 1.54 17.07 -5.63
N PRO A 83 2.48 17.27 -4.69
CA PRO A 83 2.25 18.07 -3.48
C PRO A 83 1.95 19.55 -3.76
N ASP A 84 2.44 20.07 -4.88
CA ASP A 84 2.22 21.45 -5.32
C ASP A 84 0.83 21.66 -5.98
N MET A 85 0.04 20.59 -6.13
CA MET A 85 -1.26 20.64 -6.79
C MET A 85 -2.40 20.47 -5.78
N ALA A 86 -3.42 21.32 -5.90
CA ALA A 86 -4.62 21.25 -5.09
C ALA A 86 -5.55 20.13 -5.58
N VAL A 87 -5.35 18.91 -5.07
CA VAL A 87 -6.18 17.74 -5.40
C VAL A 87 -7.20 17.47 -4.28
N HIS A 88 -8.48 17.66 -4.58
CA HIS A 88 -9.56 17.51 -3.59
C HIS A 88 -10.46 16.29 -3.83
N ASP A 89 -10.54 15.83 -5.06
CA ASP A 89 -11.45 14.77 -5.51
C ASP A 89 -10.89 14.05 -6.76
N PHE A 90 -11.71 13.22 -7.40
CA PHE A 90 -11.47 12.59 -8.72
C PHE A 90 -12.51 13.01 -9.77
N GLU A 91 -13.05 14.23 -9.63
CA GLU A 91 -14.21 14.73 -10.38
C GLU A 91 -13.76 15.78 -11.41
N ASP A 92 -14.42 16.95 -11.46
CA ASP A 92 -14.30 17.95 -12.52
C ASP A 92 -12.87 18.47 -12.73
N THR A 93 -12.05 18.53 -11.68
CA THR A 93 -10.67 19.01 -11.76
C THR A 93 -9.77 18.12 -12.65
N TRP A 94 -10.18 16.89 -12.91
CA TRP A 94 -9.43 15.93 -13.73
C TRP A 94 -9.86 15.91 -15.19
N LYS A 95 -11.08 16.41 -15.48
CA LYS A 95 -11.71 16.34 -16.81
C LYS A 95 -10.99 17.19 -17.85
N ASP A 96 -10.09 18.08 -17.43
CA ASP A 96 -9.25 18.90 -18.29
C ASP A 96 -7.92 18.25 -18.70
N GLY A 97 -7.58 17.12 -18.06
CA GLY A 97 -6.39 16.34 -18.30
C GLY A 97 -5.09 16.94 -17.75
N PHE A 98 -5.10 18.13 -17.15
CA PHE A 98 -3.91 18.78 -16.63
C PHE A 98 -3.36 18.04 -15.40
N LEU A 99 -4.22 17.78 -14.41
CA LEU A 99 -3.87 16.98 -13.23
C LEU A 99 -3.39 15.59 -13.61
N LEU A 100 -4.07 14.95 -14.56
CA LEU A 100 -3.72 13.61 -15.02
C LEU A 100 -2.34 13.59 -15.72
N CYS A 101 -2.04 14.61 -16.54
CA CYS A 101 -0.71 14.77 -17.13
C CYS A 101 0.37 14.90 -16.07
N ALA A 102 0.15 15.74 -15.06
CA ALA A 102 1.10 15.95 -13.97
C ALA A 102 1.32 14.67 -13.16
N LEU A 103 0.25 13.93 -12.84
CA LEU A 103 0.34 12.65 -12.13
C LEU A 103 1.17 11.62 -12.92
N VAL A 104 0.95 11.51 -14.23
CA VAL A 104 1.73 10.60 -15.08
C VAL A 104 3.20 11.01 -15.12
N GLN A 105 3.51 12.31 -15.16
CA GLN A 105 4.89 12.79 -15.07
C GLN A 105 5.53 12.47 -13.73
N ALA A 106 4.80 12.66 -12.62
CA ALA A 106 5.25 12.30 -11.28
C ALA A 106 5.50 10.78 -11.14
N ALA A 107 4.74 9.95 -11.86
CA ALA A 107 4.96 8.51 -11.96
C ALA A 107 6.17 8.12 -12.84
N GLY A 108 6.91 9.09 -13.39
CA GLY A 108 8.07 8.87 -14.28
C GLY A 108 7.73 8.82 -15.77
N GLY A 109 6.48 9.09 -16.14
CA GLY A 109 6.01 9.11 -17.52
C GLY A 109 6.51 10.34 -18.29
N LYS A 110 6.76 10.16 -19.59
CA LYS A 110 7.11 11.26 -20.50
C LYS A 110 5.92 11.59 -21.38
N LEU A 111 5.48 12.84 -21.38
CA LEU A 111 4.39 13.32 -22.24
C LEU A 111 4.93 13.68 -23.63
N ASP A 112 4.09 13.48 -24.65
CA ASP A 112 4.40 13.91 -26.01
C ASP A 112 3.82 15.32 -26.23
N GLY A 113 4.69 16.27 -26.58
CA GLY A 113 4.30 17.65 -26.87
C GLY A 113 3.91 18.49 -25.65
N THR A 114 3.40 19.69 -25.92
CA THR A 114 3.01 20.66 -24.88
C THR A 114 1.65 20.30 -24.30
N VAL A 115 1.51 20.38 -22.97
CA VAL A 115 0.22 20.25 -22.27
C VAL A 115 -0.46 21.61 -22.24
N ASP A 116 -1.75 21.66 -22.58
CA ASP A 116 -2.54 22.87 -22.45
C ASP A 116 -2.87 23.08 -20.97
N VAL A 117 -2.32 24.12 -20.34
CA VAL A 117 -2.49 24.39 -18.90
C VAL A 117 -3.91 24.85 -18.57
N THR A 118 -4.55 25.57 -19.48
CA THR A 118 -5.92 26.09 -19.33
C THR A 118 -6.74 25.75 -20.57
N PRO A 119 -7.11 24.47 -20.77
CA PRO A 119 -7.83 24.04 -21.96
C PRO A 119 -9.27 24.59 -21.93
N SER A 120 -9.62 25.43 -22.91
CA SER A 120 -10.93 26.08 -22.98
C SER A 120 -11.93 25.32 -23.85
N THR A 121 -11.47 24.35 -24.64
CA THR A 121 -12.29 23.55 -25.56
C THR A 121 -12.28 22.07 -25.19
N HIS A 122 -13.36 21.36 -25.52
CA HIS A 122 -13.44 19.90 -25.34
C HIS A 122 -12.28 19.18 -26.06
N ALA A 123 -11.93 19.63 -27.27
CA ALA A 123 -10.83 19.05 -28.04
C ALA A 123 -9.47 19.17 -27.33
N GLN A 124 -9.20 20.27 -26.63
CA GLN A 124 -7.97 20.45 -25.85
C GLN A 124 -7.96 19.54 -24.61
N ARG A 125 -9.09 19.43 -23.89
CA ARG A 125 -9.22 18.51 -22.75
C ARG A 125 -8.94 17.06 -23.14
N VAL A 126 -9.63 16.59 -24.19
CA VAL A 126 -9.41 15.24 -24.75
C VAL A 126 -7.96 15.06 -25.23
N SER A 127 -7.36 16.10 -25.83
CA SER A 127 -5.95 16.06 -26.26
C SER A 127 -5.00 15.87 -25.08
N ASN A 128 -5.17 16.62 -23.99
CA ASN A 128 -4.39 16.46 -22.76
C ASN A 128 -4.55 15.05 -22.17
N ILE A 129 -5.79 14.59 -21.99
CA ILE A 129 -6.05 13.25 -21.45
C ILE A 129 -5.42 12.18 -22.34
N ARG A 130 -5.55 12.28 -23.66
CA ARG A 130 -4.95 11.32 -24.60
C ARG A 130 -3.41 11.29 -24.49
N LYS A 131 -2.76 12.43 -24.27
CA LYS A 131 -1.30 12.49 -24.02
C LYS A 131 -0.96 11.75 -22.72
N ALA A 132 -1.72 12.00 -21.65
CA ALA A 132 -1.53 11.32 -20.37
C ALA A 132 -1.73 9.80 -20.49
N LEU A 133 -2.82 9.34 -21.12
CA LEU A 133 -3.11 7.92 -21.34
C LEU A 133 -1.99 7.22 -22.15
N LYS A 134 -1.49 7.87 -23.21
CA LYS A 134 -0.39 7.34 -24.01
C LYS A 134 0.91 7.25 -23.20
N ALA A 135 1.18 8.25 -22.36
CA ALA A 135 2.35 8.22 -21.47
C ALA A 135 2.21 7.15 -20.38
N ALA A 136 1.04 6.99 -19.77
CA ALA A 136 0.73 5.93 -18.81
C ALA A 136 0.89 4.54 -19.44
N SER A 137 0.41 4.35 -20.68
CA SER A 137 0.57 3.09 -21.41
C SER A 137 2.04 2.71 -21.62
N ARG A 138 2.93 3.69 -21.82
CA ARG A 138 4.39 3.45 -21.90
C ARG A 138 5.00 3.03 -20.56
N LEU A 139 4.36 3.34 -19.44
CA LEU A 139 4.72 2.83 -18.11
C LEU A 139 4.12 1.44 -17.82
N GLY A 140 3.33 0.88 -18.74
CA GLY A 140 2.62 -0.38 -18.54
C GLY A 140 1.25 -0.23 -17.89
N VAL A 141 0.73 1.00 -17.74
CA VAL A 141 -0.62 1.27 -17.21
C VAL A 141 -1.60 1.45 -18.37
N SER A 142 -2.49 0.48 -18.55
CA SER A 142 -3.61 0.59 -19.48
C SER A 142 -4.85 1.17 -18.78
N SER A 143 -5.45 2.21 -19.36
CA SER A 143 -6.76 2.71 -18.93
C SER A 143 -7.88 1.84 -19.50
N LEU A 144 -8.90 1.57 -18.69
CA LEU A 144 -10.16 0.94 -19.13
C LEU A 144 -11.16 1.96 -19.72
N VAL A 145 -10.90 3.25 -19.53
CA VAL A 145 -11.78 4.36 -19.92
C VAL A 145 -11.10 5.22 -20.97
N SER A 146 -11.85 5.67 -21.97
CA SER A 146 -11.30 6.46 -23.08
C SER A 146 -11.05 7.92 -22.68
N ALA A 147 -10.27 8.63 -23.50
CA ALA A 147 -10.00 10.06 -23.26
C ALA A 147 -11.26 10.93 -23.37
N ASP A 148 -12.18 10.54 -24.25
CA ASP A 148 -13.45 11.25 -24.46
C ASP A 148 -14.38 11.03 -23.26
N ASP A 149 -14.44 9.81 -22.71
CA ASP A 149 -15.25 9.51 -21.53
C ASP A 149 -14.71 10.24 -20.27
N ILE A 150 -13.38 10.30 -20.07
CA ILE A 150 -12.79 11.06 -18.94
C ILE A 150 -13.03 12.57 -19.09
N ALA A 151 -13.12 13.08 -20.33
CA ALA A 151 -13.35 14.51 -20.59
C ALA A 151 -14.83 14.92 -20.46
N ASP A 152 -15.74 13.95 -20.36
CA ASP A 152 -17.18 14.18 -20.29
C ASP A 152 -17.55 14.78 -18.93
N PRO A 153 -18.18 15.98 -18.89
CA PRO A 153 -18.69 16.56 -17.66
C PRO A 153 -19.65 15.65 -16.87
N LEU A 154 -20.28 14.67 -17.52
CA LEU A 154 -21.22 13.74 -16.88
C LEU A 154 -20.57 12.42 -16.42
N SER A 155 -19.27 12.22 -16.66
CA SER A 155 -18.57 11.02 -16.22
C SER A 155 -18.44 10.96 -14.70
N ASP A 156 -18.39 9.74 -14.15
CA ASP A 156 -18.14 9.50 -12.73
C ASP A 156 -16.64 9.55 -12.38
N HIS A 157 -16.34 9.38 -11.09
CA HIS A 157 -14.99 9.41 -10.54
C HIS A 157 -14.20 8.11 -10.73
N LEU A 158 -14.85 7.00 -11.11
CA LEU A 158 -14.27 5.66 -11.01
C LEU A 158 -13.15 5.44 -12.03
N GLY A 159 -13.34 5.93 -13.26
CA GLY A 159 -12.33 5.85 -14.31
C GLY A 159 -11.03 6.58 -13.95
N VAL A 160 -11.17 7.80 -13.44
CA VAL A 160 -10.04 8.64 -13.02
C VAL A 160 -9.36 8.05 -11.80
N MET A 161 -10.14 7.62 -10.80
CA MET A 161 -9.61 7.00 -9.57
C MET A 161 -8.84 5.71 -9.88
N ALA A 162 -9.37 4.84 -10.75
CA ALA A 162 -8.72 3.58 -11.12
C ALA A 162 -7.37 3.82 -11.82
N LEU A 163 -7.34 4.75 -12.78
CA LEU A 163 -6.11 5.13 -13.47
C LEU A 163 -5.09 5.74 -12.50
N SER A 164 -5.56 6.62 -11.60
CA SER A 164 -4.72 7.25 -10.58
C SER A 164 -4.13 6.22 -9.63
N ALA A 165 -4.93 5.27 -9.14
CA ALA A 165 -4.47 4.18 -8.28
C ALA A 165 -3.39 3.32 -8.96
N ALA A 166 -3.56 3.03 -10.25
CA ALA A 166 -2.55 2.30 -11.02
C ALA A 166 -1.24 3.09 -11.15
N LEU A 167 -1.29 4.40 -11.39
CA LEU A 167 -0.11 5.27 -11.45
C LEU A 167 0.57 5.42 -10.08
N CYS A 168 -0.21 5.44 -9.00
CA CYS A 168 0.29 5.47 -7.63
C CYS A 168 1.10 4.21 -7.25
N SER A 169 0.92 3.09 -7.95
CA SER A 169 1.69 1.86 -7.69
C SER A 169 3.19 1.97 -8.04
N PHE A 170 3.56 2.96 -8.86
CA PHE A 170 4.97 3.24 -9.22
C PHE A 170 5.71 4.03 -8.14
N VAL A 171 4.98 4.52 -7.15
CA VAL A 171 5.55 5.25 -6.03
C VAL A 171 5.89 4.21 -4.97
N THR A 172 7.18 3.98 -4.74
CA THR A 172 7.63 3.44 -3.46
C THR A 172 7.28 4.46 -2.39
N PRO A 173 6.71 4.08 -1.22
CA PRO A 173 6.50 5.05 -0.15
C PRO A 173 7.83 5.73 0.16
N GLN A 174 7.96 7.02 -0.17
CA GLN A 174 9.01 7.88 0.37
C GLN A 174 8.65 8.21 1.82
N ASN A 175 8.60 7.17 2.66
CA ASN A 175 8.84 7.30 4.09
C ASN A 175 10.15 6.56 4.36
N ASP A 176 11.22 7.00 3.69
CA ASP A 176 12.60 6.75 4.09
C ASP A 176 12.96 7.69 5.28
N GLU A 177 12.02 7.94 6.20
CA GLU A 177 12.45 8.28 7.56
C GLU A 177 12.98 6.99 8.17
N GLN A 178 14.21 6.67 7.80
CA GLN A 178 14.99 5.62 8.42
C GLN A 178 15.24 6.09 9.85
N ILE A 179 14.31 5.79 10.77
CA ILE A 179 14.53 6.07 12.19
C ILE A 179 15.66 5.14 12.62
N THR A 180 16.79 5.75 12.99
CA THR A 180 17.97 5.03 13.47
C THR A 180 18.10 5.20 14.97
N THR A 181 18.18 4.08 15.70
CA THR A 181 18.37 4.05 17.15
C THR A 181 19.62 3.21 17.48
N GLU A 182 20.45 3.65 18.44
CA GLU A 182 21.65 2.93 18.89
C GLU A 182 21.37 2.16 20.20
N CYS A 183 21.91 0.94 20.35
CA CYS A 183 21.77 0.13 21.57
C CYS A 183 22.93 -0.85 21.80
N LEU A 184 23.06 -1.38 23.02
CA LEU A 184 24.03 -2.44 23.35
C LEU A 184 23.42 -3.84 23.12
N GLN A 185 24.28 -4.84 22.87
CA GLN A 185 23.83 -6.23 22.75
C GLN A 185 23.12 -6.67 24.04
N SER A 186 21.96 -7.32 23.89
CA SER A 186 21.10 -7.75 25.01
C SER A 186 20.51 -6.61 25.87
N GLN A 187 20.58 -5.37 25.40
CA GLN A 187 19.85 -4.25 26.00
C GLN A 187 18.53 -4.04 25.26
N GLN A 188 17.46 -3.80 26.02
CA GLN A 188 16.15 -3.47 25.45
C GLN A 188 16.20 -2.12 24.71
N VAL A 189 15.68 -2.12 23.49
CA VAL A 189 15.46 -0.95 22.63
C VAL A 189 13.98 -0.66 22.62
N ASN A 190 13.61 0.61 22.74
CA ASN A 190 12.23 1.06 22.60
C ASN A 190 12.12 1.94 21.36
N LEU A 191 11.20 1.61 20.46
CA LEU A 191 10.88 2.38 19.28
C LEU A 191 9.52 3.03 19.48
N ASP A 192 9.54 4.36 19.57
CA ASP A 192 8.34 5.18 19.66
C ASP A 192 7.73 5.36 18.28
N LEU A 193 6.50 4.90 18.11
CA LEU A 193 5.67 5.09 16.93
C LEU A 193 4.61 6.13 17.24
N ALA A 194 4.67 7.28 16.56
CA ALA A 194 3.61 8.27 16.60
C ALA A 194 2.59 7.99 15.50
N PHE A 195 1.30 7.92 15.86
CA PHE A 195 0.22 7.82 14.88
C PHE A 195 -0.32 9.22 14.58
N SER A 196 -0.63 9.49 13.31
CA SER A 196 -1.26 10.74 12.92
C SER A 196 -2.67 10.87 13.52
N GLU A 197 -3.07 12.10 13.88
CA GLU A 197 -4.39 12.36 14.46
C GLU A 197 -5.53 11.72 13.64
N GLY A 198 -6.39 10.97 14.32
CA GLY A 198 -7.55 10.30 13.72
C GLY A 198 -7.30 8.86 13.24
N ASN A 199 -6.07 8.34 13.32
CA ASN A 199 -5.77 6.93 13.07
C ASN A 199 -5.67 6.16 14.40
N GLU A 200 -6.73 5.45 14.78
CA GLU A 200 -6.68 4.47 15.86
C GLU A 200 -6.14 3.14 15.31
N VAL A 201 -4.87 2.84 15.57
CA VAL A 201 -4.28 1.53 15.29
C VAL A 201 -4.39 0.66 16.54
N ASP A 202 -4.96 -0.54 16.39
CA ASP A 202 -4.92 -1.56 17.44
C ASP A 202 -3.53 -2.19 17.45
N ILE A 203 -2.87 -2.10 18.59
CA ILE A 203 -1.45 -2.46 18.73
C ILE A 203 -1.26 -3.97 18.71
N ASP A 204 -2.28 -4.70 19.15
CA ASP A 204 -2.29 -6.16 19.11
C ASP A 204 -2.39 -6.68 17.67
N GLU A 205 -2.85 -5.84 16.73
CA GLU A 205 -2.96 -6.15 15.30
C GLU A 205 -1.72 -5.72 14.47
N LEU A 206 -0.68 -5.15 15.10
CA LEU A 206 0.57 -4.80 14.42
C LEU A 206 1.41 -6.07 14.15
N ASP A 207 1.59 -6.42 12.89
CA ASP A 207 2.53 -7.45 12.47
C ASP A 207 3.94 -6.82 12.40
N VAL A 208 4.86 -7.31 13.24
CA VAL A 208 6.24 -6.79 13.36
C VAL A 208 7.21 -7.87 12.93
N VAL A 209 8.05 -7.59 11.94
CA VAL A 209 9.09 -8.50 11.47
C VAL A 209 10.45 -7.84 11.64
N VAL A 210 11.35 -8.49 12.38
CA VAL A 210 12.72 -7.98 12.56
C VAL A 210 13.68 -8.85 11.76
N ILE A 211 14.44 -8.23 10.85
CA ILE A 211 15.45 -8.89 10.01
C ILE A 211 16.83 -8.48 10.51
N GLY A 212 17.64 -9.47 10.87
CA GLY A 212 19.01 -9.27 11.31
C GLY A 212 19.98 -8.90 10.20
N PRO A 213 21.23 -8.58 10.57
CA PRO A 213 22.30 -8.18 9.63
C PRO A 213 22.65 -9.29 8.63
N SER A 214 22.44 -10.54 9.05
CA SER A 214 22.59 -11.75 8.25
C SER A 214 21.46 -11.97 7.23
N GLY A 215 20.41 -11.13 7.26
CA GLY A 215 19.21 -11.29 6.44
C GLY A 215 18.19 -12.30 6.98
N LYS A 216 18.44 -12.87 8.17
CA LYS A 216 17.52 -13.78 8.86
C LYS A 216 16.40 -12.99 9.54
N ALA A 217 15.14 -13.38 9.35
CA ALA A 217 14.02 -12.89 10.15
C ALA A 217 14.01 -13.58 11.54
N TYR A 218 13.79 -12.80 12.60
CA TYR A 218 13.68 -13.32 13.96
C TYR A 218 12.22 -13.57 14.35
N GLU A 219 12.03 -14.62 15.16
CA GLU A 219 10.76 -14.88 15.84
C GLU A 219 10.57 -13.90 17.01
N GLU A 220 9.33 -13.51 17.32
CA GLU A 220 9.02 -12.55 18.40
C GLU A 220 9.62 -12.98 19.76
N SER A 221 9.66 -14.30 20.02
CA SER A 221 10.24 -14.87 21.24
C SER A 221 11.77 -14.78 21.31
N GLU A 222 12.48 -14.80 20.17
CA GLU A 222 13.94 -14.71 20.12
C GLU A 222 14.44 -13.33 20.54
N ILE A 223 13.65 -12.29 20.25
CA ILE A 223 13.97 -10.89 20.52
C ILE A 223 13.16 -10.30 21.67
N GLN A 224 12.36 -11.09 22.36
CA GLN A 224 11.47 -10.65 23.44
C GLN A 224 10.62 -9.42 23.04
N LEU A 225 10.02 -9.47 21.85
CA LEU A 225 9.22 -8.37 21.33
C LEU A 225 8.05 -8.07 22.28
N GLN A 226 7.93 -6.82 22.71
CA GLN A 226 6.76 -6.30 23.43
C GLN A 226 6.16 -5.12 22.68
N LYS A 227 4.84 -5.02 22.70
CA LYS A 227 4.08 -3.93 22.08
C LYS A 227 3.28 -3.26 23.18
N SER A 228 3.31 -1.94 23.24
CA SER A 228 2.61 -1.19 24.30
C SER A 228 1.98 0.09 23.75
N ARG A 229 0.80 0.45 24.27
CA ARG A 229 0.09 1.67 23.87
C ARG A 229 0.66 2.89 24.57
N THR A 230 0.82 3.97 23.81
CA THR A 230 1.11 5.29 24.36
C THR A 230 -0.04 6.26 24.03
N ILE A 231 0.01 7.45 24.63
CA ILE A 231 -0.98 8.51 24.36
C ILE A 231 -1.01 8.96 22.89
N ASN A 232 0.13 8.85 22.19
CA ASN A 232 0.31 9.35 20.83
C ASN A 232 0.55 8.22 19.81
N GLY A 233 0.53 6.96 20.24
CA GLY A 233 0.68 5.82 19.35
C GLY A 233 1.09 4.53 20.07
N ALA A 234 2.27 3.99 19.75
CA ALA A 234 2.75 2.73 20.30
C ALA A 234 4.25 2.77 20.61
N VAL A 235 4.69 1.93 21.55
CA VAL A 235 6.10 1.61 21.78
C VAL A 235 6.32 0.14 21.50
N LEU A 236 7.28 -0.14 20.62
CA LEU A 236 7.80 -1.47 20.39
C LEU A 236 9.09 -1.64 21.19
N SER A 237 9.18 -2.72 21.96
CA SER A 237 10.37 -3.05 22.73
C SER A 237 10.98 -4.34 22.22
N ILE A 238 12.26 -4.32 21.88
CA ILE A 238 12.99 -5.52 21.43
C ILE A 238 14.34 -5.64 22.12
N ILE A 239 14.86 -6.86 22.22
CA ILE A 239 16.20 -7.17 22.71
C ILE A 239 16.97 -7.84 21.57
N PRO A 240 17.86 -7.11 20.88
CA PRO A 240 18.63 -7.66 19.76
C PRO A 240 19.65 -8.70 20.23
N VAL A 241 19.73 -9.79 19.48
CA VAL A 241 20.60 -10.95 19.77
C VAL A 241 21.89 -10.97 18.94
N GLU A 242 21.87 -10.34 17.75
CA GLU A 242 23.02 -10.25 16.84
C GLU A 242 23.59 -8.83 16.82
N VAL A 243 24.86 -8.70 16.45
CA VAL A 243 25.56 -7.43 16.31
C VAL A 243 25.57 -7.04 14.83
N GLY A 244 24.96 -5.90 14.48
CA GLY A 244 24.97 -5.32 13.14
C GLY A 244 23.65 -4.65 12.76
N LEU A 245 23.54 -4.15 11.53
CA LEU A 245 22.35 -3.44 11.05
C LEU A 245 21.10 -4.33 11.08
N HIS A 246 20.15 -4.04 11.96
CA HIS A 246 18.84 -4.68 11.96
C HIS A 246 17.87 -3.85 11.12
N LYS A 247 17.05 -4.53 10.33
CA LYS A 247 15.93 -3.96 9.60
C LYS A 247 14.63 -4.40 10.24
N GLU A 248 13.88 -3.46 10.79
CA GLU A 248 12.54 -3.74 11.27
C GLU A 248 11.54 -3.38 10.21
N ILE A 249 10.60 -4.28 9.95
CA ILE A 249 9.50 -4.12 9.02
C ILE A 249 8.22 -4.13 9.85
N LEU A 250 7.58 -2.98 9.94
CA LEU A 250 6.20 -2.91 10.40
C LEU A 250 5.28 -3.09 9.22
N THR A 251 4.29 -3.96 9.40
CA THR A 251 3.15 -4.05 8.50
C THR A 251 1.88 -3.90 9.31
N ASN A 252 1.07 -2.89 8.97
CA ASN A 252 -0.31 -2.84 9.41
C ASN A 252 -1.23 -3.45 8.35
N SER A 253 -2.51 -3.59 8.68
CA SER A 253 -3.58 -4.04 7.78
C SER A 253 -3.75 -3.19 6.51
N PHE A 254 -3.06 -2.04 6.40
CA PHE A 254 -3.07 -1.13 5.25
C PHE A 254 -1.82 -1.25 4.36
N GLY A 255 -0.89 -2.16 4.65
CA GLY A 255 0.28 -2.42 3.79
C GLY A 255 1.38 -1.37 3.86
N TYR A 256 1.37 -0.48 4.87
CA TYR A 256 2.50 0.42 5.11
C TYR A 256 3.68 -0.40 5.60
N ARG A 257 4.82 -0.25 4.92
CA ARG A 257 6.11 -0.82 5.30
C ARG A 257 6.95 0.30 5.88
N PHE A 258 7.29 0.19 7.16
CA PHE A 258 8.32 1.05 7.77
C PHE A 258 9.60 0.25 7.89
N GLU A 259 10.72 0.77 7.37
CA GLU A 259 12.04 0.16 7.50
C GLU A 259 12.88 0.99 8.48
N PHE A 260 13.19 0.42 9.65
CA PHE A 260 14.12 1.05 10.61
C PHE A 260 15.50 0.43 10.51
N SER A 261 16.54 1.19 10.87
CA SER A 261 17.92 0.68 10.84
C SER A 261 18.67 0.97 12.13
N ILE A 262 19.13 -0.07 12.81
CA ILE A 262 19.96 0.07 14.01
C ILE A 262 21.43 0.06 13.58
N ASP A 263 22.05 1.24 13.40
CA ASP A 263 23.44 1.34 12.93
C ASP A 263 24.46 1.48 14.08
N ARG A 264 25.61 0.80 13.89
CA ARG A 264 26.84 0.71 14.72
C ARG A 264 26.73 0.23 16.18
N PHE A 265 27.44 -0.88 16.39
CA PHE A 265 27.73 -1.52 17.66
C PHE A 265 29.20 -1.24 18.01
N ASN A 266 29.47 -0.70 19.19
CA ASN A 266 30.83 -0.45 19.64
C ASN A 266 31.28 -1.58 20.61
N PRO A 267 32.18 -2.50 20.22
CA PRO A 267 32.57 -3.63 21.05
C PRO A 267 33.62 -3.29 22.13
N PHE A 268 34.08 -2.05 22.23
CA PHE A 268 35.15 -1.68 23.17
C PHE A 268 34.73 -0.57 24.13
N PHE A 269 34.63 -0.92 25.42
CA PHE A 269 35.27 -0.13 26.47
C PHE A 269 35.84 -1.06 27.55
N GLY A 270 37.06 -1.53 27.29
CA GLY A 270 37.98 -1.97 28.34
C GLY A 270 38.64 -0.76 28.99
N LYS A 271 38.63 -0.74 30.32
CA LYS A 271 39.02 0.32 31.27
C LYS A 271 40.39 1.02 31.05
N VAL A 272 40.33 2.35 31.26
CA VAL A 272 41.18 3.24 32.12
C VAL A 272 42.65 3.48 31.71
N LYS A 273 43.08 4.75 31.73
CA LYS A 273 44.28 5.17 32.48
C LYS A 273 44.44 6.68 32.71
N SER A 274 44.88 6.94 33.95
CA SER A 274 45.47 8.13 34.61
C SER A 274 44.65 9.41 34.67
#